data_AF-A0A2I0NI25-F1
#
_entry.id   AF-A0A2I0NI25-F1
#
_cell.length_a   1.000
_cell.length_b   1.000
_cell.length_c   1.000
_cell.angle_alpha   90.00
_cell.angle_beta   90.00
_cell.angle_gamma   90.00
#
_symmetry.space_group_name_H-M   'P 1'
#
loop_
_entity.id
_entity.type
_entity.pdbx_description
1 polymer ?
#
loop_
_entity_poly.entity_id
_entity_poly.type
_entity_poly.pdbx_seq_one_letter_code
_entity_poly.pdbx_strand_id
1 'polypeptide(L)'
;MVKLLVDEIRHGKIELVESNEYSQLQKKYSKLGVGELSVIASAKHKIAFIEDRDAENAAWDEGVKVYNIPEVLLAGKMTGKFKNTEISKIINDLREKDGYVFKKAIEKELVK
;
A
#
# COMPACT_ATOMS: atom_id res chain seq x y z
N MET A 1 -6.16 -11.42 -5.50
CA MET A 1 -5.93 -10.02 -5.05
C MET A 1 -5.11 -9.22 -6.04
N VAL A 2 -3.90 -9.65 -6.43
CA VAL A 2 -3.03 -8.96 -7.42
C VAL A 2 -3.74 -8.57 -8.72
N LYS A 3 -4.62 -9.44 -9.24
CA LYS A 3 -5.37 -9.18 -10.49
C LYS A 3 -6.31 -7.96 -10.40
N LEU A 4 -6.93 -7.73 -9.23
CA LEU A 4 -7.82 -6.58 -8.99
C LEU A 4 -7.02 -5.28 -8.93
N LEU A 5 -5.83 -5.31 -8.32
CA LEU A 5 -4.93 -4.16 -8.25
C LEU A 5 -4.38 -3.79 -9.63
N VAL A 6 -4.02 -4.79 -10.45
CA VAL A 6 -3.60 -4.60 -11.85
C VAL A 6 -4.68 -3.88 -12.67
N ASP A 7 -5.93 -4.27 -12.50
CA ASP A 7 -7.06 -3.65 -13.20
C ASP A 7 -7.32 -2.22 -12.70
N GLU A 8 -7.18 -1.93 -11.41
CA GLU A 8 -7.33 -0.57 -10.87
C GLU A 8 -6.19 0.37 -11.31
N ILE A 9 -4.94 -0.10 -11.32
CA ILE A 9 -3.78 0.68 -11.77
C ILE A 9 -3.87 1.05 -13.26
N ARG A 10 -4.50 0.19 -14.07
CA ARG A 10 -4.73 0.46 -15.51
C ARG A 10 -5.74 1.59 -15.76
N HIS A 11 -6.68 1.79 -14.85
CA HIS A 11 -7.78 2.75 -15.02
C HIS A 11 -7.71 4.00 -14.11
N GLY A 12 -6.90 3.98 -13.04
CA GLY A 12 -6.85 5.05 -12.03
C GLY A 12 -5.76 6.11 -12.21
N LYS A 13 -6.07 7.37 -11.82
CA LYS A 13 -5.09 8.46 -11.56
C LYS A 13 -4.64 8.42 -10.09
N ILE A 14 -3.34 8.55 -9.85
CA ILE A 14 -2.77 8.72 -8.50
C ILE A 14 -2.98 10.18 -8.09
N GLU A 15 -3.60 10.43 -6.93
CA GLU A 15 -3.82 11.78 -6.40
C GLU A 15 -3.55 11.81 -4.89
N LEU A 16 -2.98 12.92 -4.41
CA LEU A 16 -2.84 13.24 -2.98
C LEU A 16 -4.14 13.87 -2.49
N VAL A 17 -4.66 13.40 -1.35
CA VAL A 17 -5.94 13.85 -0.78
C VAL A 17 -5.74 14.15 0.70
N GLU A 18 -6.18 15.31 1.18
CA GLU A 18 -6.32 15.61 2.61
C GLU A 18 -7.80 15.43 3.03
N SER A 19 -8.06 14.83 4.20
CA SER A 19 -9.40 14.50 4.67
C SER A 19 -9.67 14.98 6.10
N ASN A 20 -10.86 15.54 6.31
CA ASN A 20 -11.36 15.99 7.63
C ASN A 20 -11.98 14.86 8.48
N GLU A 21 -11.95 13.61 8.01
CA GLU A 21 -12.59 12.45 8.68
C GLU A 21 -11.79 11.86 9.84
N TYR A 22 -10.56 12.37 10.06
CA TYR A 22 -9.64 11.91 11.09
C TYR A 22 -10.26 11.82 12.50
N SER A 23 -11.02 12.85 12.91
CA SER A 23 -11.59 12.90 14.27
C SER A 23 -12.64 11.82 14.55
N GLN A 24 -13.29 11.29 13.51
CA GLN A 24 -14.25 10.19 13.65
C GLN A 24 -13.52 8.85 13.75
N LEU A 25 -12.51 8.65 12.90
CA LEU A 25 -11.66 7.45 12.92
C LEU A 25 -10.89 7.31 14.24
N GLN A 26 -10.39 8.42 14.81
CA GLN A 26 -9.69 8.39 16.09
C GLN A 26 -10.57 7.91 17.25
N LYS A 27 -11.89 8.18 17.23
CA LYS A 27 -12.82 7.68 18.24
C LYS A 27 -13.13 6.20 18.07
N LYS A 28 -13.20 5.72 16.81
CA LYS A 28 -13.55 4.34 16.47
C LYS A 28 -12.35 3.39 16.63
N TYR A 29 -11.16 3.83 16.25
CA TYR A 29 -9.91 3.05 16.26
C TYR A 29 -8.86 3.69 17.18
N SER A 30 -9.20 3.81 18.47
CA SER A 30 -8.38 4.52 19.47
C SER A 30 -6.98 3.94 19.72
N LYS A 31 -6.71 2.72 19.23
CA LYS A 31 -5.41 2.05 19.34
C LYS A 31 -4.45 2.42 18.20
N LEU A 32 -4.95 2.99 17.11
CA LEU A 32 -4.14 3.34 15.95
C LEU A 32 -3.47 4.70 16.14
N GLY A 33 -2.26 4.81 15.60
CA GLY A 33 -1.50 6.05 15.60
C GLY A 33 -2.05 7.09 14.62
N VAL A 34 -1.65 8.34 14.81
CA VAL A 34 -2.04 9.47 13.95
C VAL A 34 -1.69 9.20 12.48
N GLY A 35 -0.55 8.56 12.22
CA GLY A 35 -0.12 8.23 10.86
C GLY A 35 -1.05 7.25 10.14
N GLU A 36 -1.42 6.16 10.81
CA GLU A 36 -2.30 5.12 10.26
C GLU A 36 -3.70 5.66 9.97
N LEU A 37 -4.26 6.39 10.94
CA LEU A 37 -5.56 7.04 10.81
C LEU A 37 -5.56 8.07 9.66
N SER A 38 -4.45 8.80 9.47
CA SER A 38 -4.31 9.75 8.36
C SER A 38 -4.29 9.05 7.01
N VAL A 39 -3.63 7.89 6.90
CA VAL A 39 -3.62 7.08 5.67
C VAL A 39 -5.03 6.59 5.33
N ILE A 40 -5.74 6.05 6.32
CA ILE A 40 -7.13 5.55 6.13
C ILE A 40 -8.06 6.70 5.71
N ALA A 41 -8.01 7.82 6.43
CA ALA A 41 -8.83 9.00 6.14
C ALA A 41 -8.58 9.57 4.73
N SER A 42 -7.32 9.55 4.29
CA SER A 42 -6.90 10.12 3.01
C SER A 42 -7.19 9.19 1.83
N ALA A 43 -7.20 7.87 2.07
CA ALA A 43 -7.41 6.88 1.02
C ALA A 43 -8.86 6.90 0.50
N LYS A 44 -9.88 7.13 1.34
CA LYS A 44 -11.30 7.09 0.96
C LYS A 44 -11.61 5.82 0.14
N HIS A 45 -12.13 5.94 -1.08
CA HIS A 45 -12.41 4.81 -1.99
C HIS A 45 -11.21 4.35 -2.84
N LYS A 46 -10.00 4.79 -2.50
CA LYS A 46 -8.76 4.46 -3.22
C LYS A 46 -7.97 3.40 -2.44
N ILE A 47 -6.79 3.09 -2.96
CA ILE A 47 -5.87 2.12 -2.40
C ILE A 47 -5.04 2.76 -1.27
N ALA A 48 -4.94 2.07 -0.15
CA ALA A 48 -4.00 2.37 0.93
C ALA A 48 -2.87 1.34 1.00
N PHE A 49 -1.71 1.81 1.45
CA PHE A 49 -0.53 0.99 1.73
C PHE A 49 -0.36 0.91 3.24
N ILE A 50 -0.67 -0.26 3.81
CA ILE A 50 -0.63 -0.48 5.26
C ILE A 50 -0.01 -1.85 5.50
N GLU A 51 1.01 -1.90 6.35
CA GLU A 51 1.70 -3.14 6.75
C GLU A 51 1.36 -3.54 8.21
N ASP A 52 0.75 -2.64 8.99
CA ASP A 52 0.21 -2.95 10.32
C ASP A 52 -1.15 -3.64 10.20
N ARG A 53 -1.33 -4.77 10.91
CA ARG A 53 -2.55 -5.58 10.79
C ARG A 53 -3.77 -4.92 11.41
N ASP A 54 -3.60 -4.19 12.50
CA ASP A 54 -4.73 -3.52 13.16
C ASP A 54 -5.21 -2.36 12.29
N ALA A 55 -4.28 -1.64 11.67
CA ALA A 55 -4.59 -0.60 10.68
C ALA A 55 -5.19 -1.16 9.38
N GLU A 56 -4.73 -2.34 8.92
CA GLU A 56 -5.30 -3.02 7.75
C GLU A 56 -6.78 -3.40 7.99
N ASN A 57 -7.07 -3.99 9.16
CA ASN A 57 -8.44 -4.35 9.54
C ASN A 57 -9.34 -3.10 9.63
N ALA A 58 -8.84 -2.03 10.24
CA ALA A 58 -9.57 -0.76 10.33
C ALA A 58 -9.85 -0.16 8.94
N ALA A 59 -8.88 -0.23 8.02
CA ALA A 59 -9.06 0.24 6.65
C ALA A 59 -10.13 -0.57 5.90
N TRP A 60 -10.15 -1.90 6.05
CA TRP A 60 -11.18 -2.76 5.45
C TRP A 60 -12.58 -2.46 5.97
N ASP A 61 -12.73 -2.24 7.28
CA ASP A 61 -14.00 -1.85 7.89
C ASP A 61 -14.54 -0.51 7.35
N GLU A 62 -13.66 0.38 6.91
CA GLU A 62 -13.98 1.66 6.26
C GLU A 62 -14.13 1.53 4.73
N GLY A 63 -14.07 0.30 4.19
CA GLY A 63 -14.20 0.04 2.76
C GLY A 63 -12.98 0.47 1.93
N VAL A 64 -11.84 0.71 2.57
CA VAL A 64 -10.57 1.04 1.92
C VAL A 64 -9.89 -0.26 1.47
N LYS A 65 -9.43 -0.30 0.22
CA LYS A 65 -8.64 -1.44 -0.28
C LYS A 65 -7.19 -1.28 0.17
N VAL A 66 -6.69 -2.27 0.89
CA VAL A 66 -5.29 -2.29 1.35
C VAL A 66 -4.50 -3.28 0.51
N TYR A 67 -3.29 -2.89 0.14
CA TYR A 67 -2.31 -3.78 -0.49
C TYR A 67 -0.94 -3.58 0.17
N ASN A 68 -0.22 -4.68 0.35
CA ASN A 68 1.15 -4.62 0.86
C ASN A 68 2.14 -4.21 -0.24
N ILE A 69 3.34 -3.80 0.17
CA ILE A 69 4.40 -3.35 -0.75
C ILE A 69 4.70 -4.40 -1.84
N PRO A 70 4.91 -5.69 -1.51
CA PRO A 70 5.11 -6.74 -2.52
C PRO A 70 4.03 -6.82 -3.59
N GLU A 71 2.76 -6.78 -3.21
CA GLU A 71 1.63 -6.89 -4.14
C GLU A 71 1.61 -5.75 -5.15
N VAL A 72 1.98 -4.55 -4.71
CA VAL A 72 2.00 -3.37 -5.58
C VAL A 72 3.18 -3.40 -6.54
N LEU A 73 4.36 -3.78 -6.06
CA LEU A 73 5.53 -3.94 -6.93
C LEU A 73 5.25 -5.01 -8.00
N LEU A 74 4.60 -6.11 -7.62
CA LEU A 74 4.23 -7.17 -8.56
C LEU A 74 3.19 -6.70 -9.57
N ALA A 75 2.14 -6.00 -9.12
CA ALA A 75 1.11 -5.46 -10.01
C ALA A 75 1.68 -4.40 -10.97
N GLY A 76 2.54 -3.51 -10.48
CA GLY A 76 3.23 -2.51 -11.30
C GLY A 76 4.17 -3.13 -12.34
N LYS A 77 4.86 -4.22 -12.00
CA LYS A 77 5.63 -5.04 -12.95
C LYS A 77 4.74 -5.64 -14.04
N MET A 78 3.67 -6.32 -13.64
CA MET A 78 2.75 -7.00 -14.56
C MET A 78 2.03 -6.04 -15.51
N THR A 79 1.86 -4.79 -15.10
CA THR A 79 1.26 -3.73 -15.92
C THR A 79 2.28 -2.97 -16.78
N GLY A 80 3.57 -3.27 -16.64
CA GLY A 80 4.64 -2.54 -17.33
C GLY A 80 4.89 -1.14 -16.80
N LYS A 81 4.31 -0.77 -15.65
CA LYS A 81 4.54 0.53 -15.00
C LYS A 81 5.87 0.60 -14.26
N PHE A 82 6.40 -0.55 -13.83
CA PHE A 82 7.74 -0.65 -13.28
C PHE A 82 8.58 -1.63 -14.10
N LYS A 83 9.78 -1.20 -14.48
CA LYS A 83 10.81 -2.08 -15.03
C LYS A 83 11.51 -2.83 -13.90
N ASN A 84 12.08 -4.00 -14.22
CA ASN A 84 12.85 -4.79 -13.25
C ASN A 84 13.97 -3.97 -12.59
N THR A 85 14.62 -3.06 -13.32
CA THR A 85 15.66 -2.17 -12.77
C THR A 85 15.12 -1.20 -11.72
N GLU A 86 13.90 -0.69 -11.91
CA GLU A 86 13.24 0.21 -10.96
C GLU A 86 12.80 -0.55 -9.72
N ILE A 87 12.26 -1.75 -9.89
CA ILE A 87 11.87 -2.64 -8.79
C ILE A 87 13.09 -3.01 -7.93
N SER A 88 14.20 -3.40 -8.55
CA SER A 88 15.44 -3.70 -7.82
C SER A 88 15.95 -2.50 -7.03
N LYS A 89 15.85 -1.30 -7.59
CA LYS A 89 16.21 -0.06 -6.88
C LYS A 89 15.29 0.19 -5.69
N ILE A 90 13.98 0.05 -5.86
CA ILE A 90 13.00 0.20 -4.78
C ILE A 90 13.26 -0.81 -3.65
N ILE A 91 13.53 -2.08 -4.00
CA ILE A 91 13.86 -3.13 -3.00
C ILE A 91 15.11 -2.75 -2.20
N ASN A 92 16.16 -2.26 -2.87
CA ASN A 92 17.37 -1.82 -2.19
C ASN A 92 17.13 -0.59 -1.31
N ASP A 93 16.41 0.41 -1.81
CA ASP A 93 16.07 1.62 -1.06
C ASP A 93 15.29 1.25 0.22
N LEU A 94 14.25 0.42 0.10
CA LEU A 94 13.46 -0.06 1.23
C LEU A 94 14.28 -0.84 2.25
N ARG A 95 15.27 -1.62 1.79
CA ARG A 95 16.17 -2.37 2.67
C ARG A 95 17.14 -1.45 3.41
N GLU A 96 17.77 -0.52 2.70
CA GLU A 96 18.85 0.33 3.23
C GLU A 96 18.32 1.48 4.09
N LYS A 97 17.20 2.08 3.69
CA LYS A 97 16.65 3.28 4.34
C LYS A 97 15.60 2.95 5.39
N ASP A 98 14.73 1.99 5.08
CA ASP A 98 13.55 1.68 5.90
C ASP A 98 13.68 0.35 6.66
N GLY A 99 14.77 -0.39 6.45
CA GLY A 99 15.02 -1.69 7.09
C GLY A 99 14.03 -2.78 6.69
N TYR A 100 13.30 -2.60 5.59
CA TYR A 100 12.28 -3.54 5.14
C TYR A 100 12.91 -4.81 4.55
N VAL A 101 12.48 -5.97 5.04
CA VAL A 101 13.01 -7.27 4.61
C VAL A 101 11.95 -8.08 3.87
N PHE A 102 12.13 -8.21 2.56
CA PHE A 102 11.30 -9.08 1.73
C PHE A 102 11.54 -10.56 2.05
N LYS A 103 10.48 -11.37 1.96
CA LYS A 103 10.63 -12.83 1.94
C LYS A 103 11.40 -13.23 0.68
N LYS A 104 12.39 -14.13 0.82
CA LYS A 104 13.23 -14.60 -0.31
C LYS A 104 12.44 -15.05 -1.54
N ALA A 105 11.28 -15.70 -1.34
CA ALA A 105 10.43 -16.15 -2.45
C ALA A 105 9.82 -14.97 -3.23
N ILE A 106 9.32 -13.97 -2.50
CA ILE A 106 8.73 -12.75 -3.04
C ILE A 106 9.79 -11.91 -3.76
N GLU A 107 10.96 -11.73 -3.14
CA GLU A 107 12.05 -10.96 -3.73
C GLU A 107 12.47 -11.55 -5.09
N LYS A 108 12.63 -12.89 -5.16
CA LYS A 108 12.93 -13.59 -6.42
C LYS A 108 11.88 -13.35 -7.49
N GLU A 109 10.61 -13.34 -7.13
CA GLU A 109 9.51 -13.11 -8.07
C GLU A 109 9.50 -11.66 -8.58
N LEU A 110 9.80 -10.70 -7.70
CA LEU A 110 9.88 -9.28 -8.03
C LEU A 110 11.05 -8.96 -8.97
N VAL A 111 12.21 -9.60 -8.81
CA VAL A 111 13.40 -9.32 -9.64
C VAL A 111 13.54 -10.18 -10.90
N LYS A 112 12.70 -11.21 -11.08
CA LYS A 112 12.72 -12.10 -12.26
C LYS A 112 12.45 -11.39 -13.59
#